data_AF-A0A396HUL1-F1
#
_entry.id   AF-A0A396HUL1-F1
#
_cell.length_a   1.000
_cell.length_b   1.000
_cell.length_c   1.000
_cell.angle_alpha   90.00
_cell.angle_beta   90.00
_cell.angle_gamma   90.00
#
_symmetry.space_group_name_H-M   'P 1'
#
loop_
_entity.id
_entity.type
_entity.pdbx_description
1 polymer ?
#
loop_
_entity_poly.entity_id
_entity_poly.type
_entity_poly.pdbx_seq_one_letter_code
_entity_poly.pdbx_strand_id
1 'polypeptide(L)' 'MATILKIVYAMILFISLFLVAMNVDAYVECETDADCQPNMCKWPFIVQCYKNVCICVHHTNPYL' A
#
# COMPACT_ATOMS: atom_id res chain seq x y z
N MET A 1 34.64 12.95 -21.92
CA MET A 1 34.62 12.71 -20.46
C MET A 1 33.56 13.58 -19.77
N ALA A 2 33.57 14.91 -19.92
CA ALA A 2 32.56 15.81 -19.33
C ALA A 2 31.10 15.54 -19.74
N THR A 3 30.85 15.13 -20.98
CA THR A 3 29.50 14.82 -21.48
C THR A 3 28.89 13.58 -20.82
N ILE A 4 29.71 12.54 -20.60
CA ILE A 4 29.27 11.29 -19.95
C ILE A 4 28.92 11.56 -18.49
N LEU A 5 29.74 12.36 -17.79
CA LEU A 5 29.48 12.77 -16.41
C LEU A 5 28.15 13.52 -16.27
N LYS A 6 27.81 14.40 -17.23
CA LYS A 6 26.52 15.11 -17.24
C LYS A 6 25.33 14.15 -17.40
N ILE A 7 25.44 13.16 -18.28
CA ILE A 7 24.39 12.16 -18.49
C ILE A 7 24.20 11.30 -17.24
N VAL A 8 25.30 10.82 -16.64
CA VAL A 8 25.25 10.03 -15.40
C VAL A 8 24.60 10.84 -14.27
N TYR A 9 24.96 12.12 -14.14
CA TYR A 9 24.38 12.99 -13.11
C TYR A 9 22.87 13.22 -13.33
N ALA A 10 22.44 13.44 -14.57
CA ALA A 10 21.02 13.56 -14.89
C ALA A 10 20.26 12.26 -14.57
N MET A 11 20.82 11.09 -14.92
CA MET A 11 20.20 9.79 -14.63
C MET A 11 20.07 9.55 -13.12
N ILE A 12 21.10 9.88 -12.34
CA ILE A 12 21.04 9.79 -10.87
C ILE A 12 19.92 10.68 -10.33
N LEU A 13 19.83 11.94 -10.77
CA LEU A 13 18.77 12.85 -10.33
C LEU A 13 17.37 12.31 -10.66
N PHE A 14 17.16 11.80 -11.87
CA PHE A 14 15.88 11.20 -12.25
C PHE A 14 15.52 10.00 -11.38
N ILE A 15 16.48 9.10 -11.14
CA ILE A 15 16.27 7.92 -10.28
C ILE A 15 15.98 8.35 -8.84
N SER A 16 16.73 9.31 -8.29
CA SER A 16 16.51 9.81 -6.93
C SER A 16 15.11 10.44 -6.78
N LEU A 17 14.69 11.28 -7.72
CA LEU A 17 13.35 11.88 -7.71
C LEU A 17 12.25 10.81 -7.83
N PHE A 18 12.45 9.81 -8.68
CA PHE A 18 11.51 8.70 -8.84
C PHE A 18 11.38 7.88 -7.56
N LEU A 19 12.49 7.55 -6.90
CA LEU A 19 12.48 6.81 -5.63
C LEU A 19 11.78 7.61 -4.52
N VAL A 20 11.99 8.93 -4.45
CA VAL A 20 11.29 9.79 -3.48
C VAL A 20 9.78 9.84 -3.78
N ALA A 21 9.41 9.96 -5.05
CA ALA A 21 8.00 9.98 -5.47
C ALA A 21 7.30 8.63 -5.24
N MET A 22 8.02 7.51 -5.31
CA MET A 22 7.50 6.18 -4.98
C MET A 22 7.52 5.86 -3.48
N ASN A 23 8.20 6.66 -2.66
CA ASN A 23 8.29 6.48 -1.20
C ASN A 23 7.05 7.02 -0.46
N VAL A 24 5.90 7.08 -1.13
CA VAL A 24 4.61 7.08 -0.45
C VAL A 24 4.31 5.64 -0.07
N ASP A 25 3.97 5.38 1.19
CA ASP A 25 3.38 4.12 1.67
C ASP A 25 2.09 3.84 0.89
N ALA A 26 2.24 3.36 -0.35
CA ALA A 26 1.20 3.33 -1.35
C ALA A 26 0.56 1.95 -1.40
N TYR A 27 0.07 1.47 -0.26
CA TYR A 27 -1.11 0.61 -0.23
C TYR A 27 -1.73 0.64 1.16
N VAL A 28 -2.34 1.77 1.53
CA VAL A 28 -3.37 1.75 2.56
C VAL A 28 -4.63 1.24 1.88
N GLU A 29 -4.92 -0.05 2.01
CA GLU A 29 -6.14 -0.65 1.45
C GLU A 29 -7.38 -0.14 2.18
N CYS A 30 -7.24 0.07 3.49
CA CYS A 30 -8.30 0.54 4.37
C CYS A 30 -7.73 1.33 5.55
N GLU A 31 -8.49 2.30 6.06
CA GLU A 31 -8.26 2.94 7.36
C GLU A 31 -9.29 2.45 8.39
N THR A 32 -10.48 2.10 7.89
CA THR A 32 -11.64 1.63 8.64
C THR A 32 -12.28 0.44 7.93
N ASP A 33 -13.10 -0.33 8.66
CA ASP A 33 -13.84 -1.47 8.08
C ASP A 33 -14.77 -1.05 6.92
N ALA A 34 -15.17 0.22 6.88
CA ALA A 34 -16.05 0.78 5.85
C ALA A 34 -15.34 1.01 4.51
N ASP A 35 -14.01 1.08 4.50
CA ASP A 35 -13.22 1.22 3.28
C ASP A 35 -13.14 -0.10 2.51
N CYS A 36 -13.37 -1.23 3.20
CA CYS A 36 -13.37 -2.56 2.62
C CYS A 36 -14.66 -2.85 1.84
N GLN A 37 -14.53 -3.66 0.79
CA GLN A 37 -15.67 -3.99 -0.06
C GLN A 37 -16.76 -4.74 0.73
N PRO A 38 -18.03 -4.27 0.70
CA PRO A 38 -19.12 -4.99 1.34
C PRO A 38 -19.29 -6.36 0.67
N ASN A 39 -19.47 -7.40 1.49
CA ASN A 39 -19.60 -8.80 1.06
C ASN A 39 -18.31 -9.47 0.52
N MET A 40 -17.12 -8.91 0.81
CA MET A 40 -15.84 -9.60 0.56
C MET A 40 -15.76 -10.96 1.27
N CYS A 41 -16.40 -11.07 2.44
CA CYS A 41 -16.39 -12.27 3.27
C CYS A 41 -17.75 -12.99 3.23
N LYS A 42 -17.72 -14.32 3.29
CA LYS A 42 -18.93 -15.15 3.45
C LYS A 42 -19.20 -15.38 4.92
N TRP A 43 -20.47 -15.51 5.30
CA TRP A 43 -20.84 -15.96 6.64
C TRP A 43 -20.14 -17.30 6.96
N PRO A 44 -19.56 -17.50 8.16
CA PRO A 44 -19.64 -16.68 9.39
C PRO A 44 -18.54 -15.61 9.52
N PHE A 45 -17.86 -15.22 8.45
CA PHE A 45 -16.78 -14.23 8.47
C PHE A 45 -17.30 -12.81 8.21
N ILE A 46 -16.71 -11.83 8.90
CA ILE A 46 -16.93 -10.40 8.71
C ILE A 46 -15.67 -9.74 8.15
N VAL A 47 -15.84 -8.64 7.43
CA VAL A 47 -14.71 -7.82 6.94
C VAL A 47 -14.17 -6.99 8.10
N GLN A 48 -12.85 -6.91 8.20
CA GLN A 48 -12.16 -6.07 9.16
C GLN A 48 -10.96 -5.41 8.49
N CYS A 49 -10.76 -4.13 8.74
CA CYS A 49 -9.54 -3.43 8.40
C CYS A 49 -8.49 -3.69 9.48
N TYR A 50 -7.42 -4.40 9.12
CA TYR A 50 -6.33 -4.69 10.04
C TYR A 50 -4.99 -4.36 9.40
N LYS A 51 -4.21 -3.49 10.05
CA LYS A 51 -2.91 -3.02 9.56
C LYS A 51 -2.99 -2.53 8.10
N ASN A 52 -4.02 -1.76 7.82
CA ASN A 52 -4.26 -1.15 6.51
C ASN A 52 -4.54 -2.18 5.39
N VAL A 53 -5.00 -3.38 5.75
CA VAL A 53 -5.38 -4.47 4.83
C VAL A 53 -6.77 -4.97 5.20
N CYS A 54 -7.60 -5.26 4.19
CA CYS A 54 -8.92 -5.85 4.39
C CYS A 54 -8.79 -7.36 4.61
N ILE A 55 -9.21 -7.85 5.78
CA ILE A 55 -9.17 -9.28 6.13
C ILE A 55 -10.56 -9.80 6.49
N CYS A 56 -10.74 -11.13 6.38
CA CYS A 56 -11.94 -11.82 6.84
C CYS A 56 -11.68 -12.48 8.19
N VAL A 57 -12.35 -12.02 9.25
CA VAL A 57 -12.27 -12.61 10.60
C VAL A 57 -13.57 -13.30 10.96
N HIS A 58 -13.50 -14.33 11.79
CA HIS A 58 -14.70 -15.06 12.20
C HIS A 58 -15.57 -14.19 13.11
N HIS A 59 -16.88 -14.12 12.88
CA HIS A 59 -17.80 -13.28 13.67
C HIS A 59 -17.73 -13.59 15.18
N THR A 60 -17.39 -14.82 15.58
CA THR A 60 -17.25 -15.17 17.01
C THR A 60 -15.88 -14.84 17.61
N ASN A 61 -14.89 -14.49 16.79
CA ASN A 61 -13.61 -13.96 17.26
C ASN A 61 -13.12 -12.86 16.29
N PRO A 62 -13.73 -11.67 16.33
CA PRO A 62 -13.47 -10.59 15.38
C PRO A 62 -12.21 -9.77 15.70
N TYR A 63 -11.33 -10.24 16.60
CA TYR A 63 -10.24 -9.42 17.14
C TYR A 63 -8.82 -9.90 16.81
N LEU A 64 -8.65 -11.10 16.24
CA LEU A 64 -7.56 -12.00 16.66
C LEU A 64 -7.70 -12.38 18.14
#